data_AF-A0A4R9A8I5-F1
#
_entry.id   AF-A0A4R9A8I5-F1
#
_cell.length_a   1.000
_cell.length_b   1.000
_cell.length_c   1.000
_cell.angle_alpha   90.00
_cell.angle_beta   90.00
_cell.angle_gamma   90.00
#
_symmetry.space_group_name_H-M   'P 1'
#
loop_
_entity.id
_entity.type
_entity.pdbx_description
1 polymer ?
#
loop_
_entity_poly.entity_id
_entity_poly.type
_entity_poly.pdbx_seq_one_letter_code
_entity_poly.pdbx_strand_id
1 'polypeptide(L)'
;MTAIVVIAKECLPGKVKTRLHPPLSLEQAALLAASSLADTLAVAAQLPATRHILAFDGVTPPPEASGWQILPQTSGGLDERLAAIFDHLDEPTLLLGMDTPQVSAELLAPVFQNWNETDAWFGPANDGGFWALALKNPSGALLRGIPMSRSDTGAHQLERLDQAGLTVRLLPALTDIDTITDAQTVASIAPHTRFARAFAGVRASAQPGDANQLATERRSTDRPPADGRAAATGAPDLHPVAPYPADLHSADLHPAATRAADLLTLTGTRS
;
A
#
# COMPACT_ATOMS: atom_id res chain seq x y z
N MET A 1 20.70 -5.86 8.74
CA MET A 1 20.39 -4.60 9.44
C MET A 1 19.55 -3.79 8.49
N THR A 2 18.30 -3.51 8.87
CA THR A 2 17.34 -2.84 7.99
C THR A 2 16.39 -2.01 8.85
N ALA A 3 16.29 -0.71 8.58
CA ALA A 3 15.30 0.16 9.18
C ALA A 3 13.94 -0.03 8.49
N ILE A 4 12.85 0.10 9.25
CA ILE A 4 11.50 0.20 8.70
C ILE A 4 10.99 1.62 8.90
N VAL A 5 10.48 2.19 7.82
CA VAL A 5 9.75 3.45 7.83
C VAL A 5 8.32 3.19 7.36
N VAL A 6 7.34 3.59 8.16
CA VAL A 6 5.95 3.72 7.71
C VAL A 6 5.68 5.18 7.44
N ILE A 7 5.28 5.53 6.22
CA ILE A 7 4.84 6.89 5.91
C ILE A 7 3.33 6.99 6.09
N ALA A 8 2.90 7.95 6.91
CA ALA A 8 1.49 8.12 7.23
C ALA A 8 1.13 9.58 7.51
N LYS A 9 -0.12 9.92 7.28
CA LYS A 9 -0.74 11.16 7.76
C LYS A 9 -1.78 10.87 8.83
N GLU A 10 -2.03 11.82 9.70
CA GLU A 10 -3.04 11.70 10.75
C GLU A 10 -4.41 11.41 10.14
N CYS A 11 -5.07 10.37 10.65
CA CYS A 11 -6.32 9.85 10.11
C CYS A 11 -7.51 10.69 10.59
N LEU A 12 -7.62 11.91 10.09
CA LEU A 12 -8.69 12.85 10.43
C LEU A 12 -9.81 12.85 9.38
N PRO A 13 -11.08 12.97 9.78
CA PRO A 13 -12.21 13.11 8.85
C PRO A 13 -11.97 14.22 7.84
N GLY A 14 -12.21 13.94 6.56
CA GLY A 14 -12.03 14.89 5.46
C GLY A 14 -10.58 15.10 5.00
N LYS A 15 -9.57 14.54 5.69
CA LYS A 15 -8.15 14.62 5.29
C LYS A 15 -7.61 13.33 4.66
N VAL A 16 -8.22 12.20 4.98
CA VAL A 16 -7.82 10.87 4.51
C VAL A 16 -9.00 10.16 3.88
N LYS A 17 -8.71 9.32 2.88
CA LYS A 17 -9.67 8.41 2.23
C LYS A 17 -11.00 9.07 1.85
N THR A 18 -10.94 10.31 1.36
CA THR A 18 -12.13 11.07 0.96
C THR A 18 -12.89 10.41 -0.18
N ARG A 19 -12.23 9.57 -0.99
CA ARG A 19 -12.87 8.76 -2.05
C ARG A 19 -13.71 7.59 -1.55
N LEU A 20 -13.64 7.24 -0.26
CA LEU A 20 -14.61 6.33 0.37
C LEU A 20 -15.95 7.01 0.69
N HIS A 21 -15.98 8.34 0.60
CA HIS A 21 -17.17 9.16 0.77
C HIS A 21 -17.67 9.71 -0.58
N PRO A 22 -18.98 9.60 -0.88
CA PRO A 22 -19.95 8.59 -0.41
C PRO A 22 -19.57 7.16 -0.83
N PRO A 23 -20.12 6.10 -0.22
CA PRO A 23 -21.30 6.05 0.66
C PRO A 23 -20.97 6.20 2.15
N LEU A 24 -19.69 6.15 2.55
CA LEU A 24 -19.32 6.29 3.97
C LEU A 24 -19.36 7.74 4.40
N SER A 25 -19.54 8.00 5.70
CA SER A 25 -19.25 9.31 6.28
C SER A 25 -17.73 9.58 6.28
N LEU A 26 -17.33 10.84 6.42
CA LEU A 26 -15.92 11.21 6.54
C LEU A 26 -15.28 10.61 7.81
N GLU A 27 -16.04 10.46 8.88
CA GLU A 27 -15.62 9.81 10.13
C GLU A 27 -15.39 8.31 9.92
N GLN A 28 -16.29 7.65 9.19
CA GLN A 28 -16.13 6.25 8.83
C GLN A 28 -14.90 6.04 7.94
N ALA A 29 -14.68 6.90 6.93
CA ALA A 29 -13.49 6.85 6.10
C ALA A 29 -12.19 7.03 6.90
N ALA A 30 -12.18 7.97 7.85
CA ALA A 30 -11.04 8.17 8.74
C ALA A 30 -10.80 6.99 9.69
N LEU A 31 -11.86 6.38 10.23
CA LEU A 31 -11.77 5.16 11.03
C LEU A 31 -11.14 4.01 10.24
N LEU A 32 -11.51 3.84 8.97
CA LEU A 32 -10.94 2.81 8.11
C LEU A 32 -9.46 3.08 7.81
N ALA A 33 -9.09 4.32 7.53
CA ALA A 33 -7.69 4.70 7.35
C ALA A 33 -6.86 4.43 8.63
N ALA A 34 -7.39 4.78 9.80
CA ALA A 34 -6.72 4.53 11.08
C ALA A 34 -6.56 3.02 11.36
N SER A 35 -7.59 2.24 11.04
CA SER A 35 -7.54 0.77 11.18
C SER A 35 -6.51 0.15 10.24
N SER A 36 -6.42 0.66 9.01
CA SER A 36 -5.41 0.25 8.03
C SER A 36 -3.99 0.51 8.53
N LEU A 37 -3.72 1.75 8.95
CA LEU A 37 -2.43 2.13 9.51
C LEU A 37 -2.05 1.29 10.73
N ALA A 38 -3.02 1.02 11.62
CA ALA A 38 -2.80 0.20 12.81
C ALA A 38 -2.39 -1.24 12.46
N ASP A 39 -2.99 -1.85 11.43
CA ASP A 39 -2.59 -3.18 10.97
C ASP A 39 -1.17 -3.16 10.36
N THR A 40 -0.85 -2.17 9.52
CA THR A 40 0.51 -2.02 8.96
C THR A 40 1.57 -1.85 10.05
N LEU A 41 1.31 -0.99 11.04
CA LEU A 41 2.24 -0.77 12.16
C LEU A 41 2.40 -2.03 13.01
N ALA A 42 1.32 -2.77 13.27
CA ALA A 42 1.37 -4.01 14.04
C ALA A 42 2.21 -5.10 13.36
N VAL A 43 2.15 -5.20 12.03
CA VAL A 43 2.99 -6.12 11.25
C VAL A 43 4.44 -5.66 11.27
N ALA A 44 4.69 -4.37 10.99
CA ALA A 44 6.03 -3.82 10.94
C ALA A 44 6.77 -3.94 12.29
N ALA A 45 6.07 -3.79 13.41
CA ALA A 45 6.63 -3.95 14.75
C ALA A 45 7.16 -5.37 15.05
N GLN A 46 6.70 -6.38 14.32
CA GLN A 46 7.11 -7.78 14.51
C GLN A 46 8.34 -8.17 13.68
N LEU A 47 8.74 -7.33 12.73
CA LEU A 47 9.87 -7.60 11.84
C LEU A 47 11.20 -7.25 12.53
N PRO A 48 12.30 -7.95 12.19
CA PRO A 48 13.61 -7.79 12.83
C PRO A 48 14.35 -6.53 12.32
N ALA A 49 13.72 -5.38 12.49
CA ALA A 49 14.27 -4.09 12.10
C ALA A 49 15.27 -3.57 13.14
N THR A 50 16.26 -2.82 12.67
CA THR A 50 17.18 -2.07 13.55
C THR A 50 16.50 -0.87 14.16
N ARG A 51 15.58 -0.24 13.42
CA ARG A 51 14.79 0.92 13.81
C ARG A 51 13.39 0.83 13.23
N HIS A 52 12.42 1.32 14.00
CA HIS A 52 11.04 1.54 13.56
C HIS A 52 10.75 3.04 13.57
N ILE A 53 10.45 3.58 12.40
CA ILE A 53 10.28 5.02 12.17
C ILE A 53 8.88 5.26 11.58
N LEU A 54 8.14 6.19 12.18
CA LEU A 54 6.91 6.72 11.60
C LEU A 54 7.22 8.07 10.96
N ALA A 55 7.26 8.13 9.63
CA ALA A 55 7.33 9.38 8.89
C ALA A 55 5.94 10.02 8.86
N PHE A 56 5.69 10.95 9.78
CA PHE A 56 4.34 11.37 10.16
C PHE A 56 4.01 12.80 9.74
N ASP A 57 2.86 12.97 9.08
CA ASP A 57 2.21 14.25 8.82
C ASP A 57 0.98 14.37 9.74
N GLY A 58 1.18 14.96 10.91
CA GLY A 58 0.14 15.01 11.95
C GLY A 58 0.62 15.51 13.30
N VAL A 59 -0.32 15.70 14.21
CA VAL A 59 -0.06 16.12 15.59
C VAL A 59 -0.02 14.92 16.54
N THR A 60 -0.96 13.98 16.38
CA THR A 60 -1.12 12.84 17.29
C THR A 60 -0.78 11.52 16.59
N PRO A 61 0.41 10.94 16.81
CA PRO A 61 0.73 9.61 16.31
C PRO A 61 -0.25 8.55 16.86
N PRO A 62 -0.54 7.48 16.09
CA PRO A 62 -1.36 6.39 16.56
C PRO A 62 -0.69 5.65 17.74
N PRO A 63 -1.46 5.06 18.66
CA PRO A 63 -0.91 4.33 19.80
C PRO A 63 -0.05 3.12 19.39
N GLU A 64 -0.30 2.53 18.21
CA GLU A 64 0.51 1.45 17.63
C GLU A 64 1.95 1.87 17.32
N ALA A 65 2.21 3.17 17.17
CA ALA A 65 3.55 3.73 17.00
C ALA A 65 4.24 4.03 18.34
N SER A 66 3.72 3.54 19.47
CA SER A 66 4.40 3.69 20.76
C SER A 66 5.79 3.05 20.72
N GLY A 67 6.81 3.82 21.10
CA GLY A 67 8.21 3.39 21.04
C GLY A 67 8.86 3.54 19.66
N TRP A 68 8.12 3.95 18.63
CA TRP A 68 8.68 4.26 17.32
C TRP A 68 9.32 5.65 17.33
N GLN A 69 10.37 5.82 16.53
CA GLN A 69 10.90 7.15 16.24
C GLN A 69 9.90 7.90 15.36
N ILE A 70 9.49 9.11 15.77
CA ILE A 70 8.64 9.97 14.93
C ILE A 70 9.55 10.89 14.10
N LEU A 71 9.42 10.80 12.78
CA LEU A 71 10.08 11.67 11.82
C LEU A 71 9.02 12.58 11.17
N PRO A 72 9.00 13.89 11.45
CA PRO A 72 8.08 14.80 10.77
C PRO A 72 8.32 14.79 9.25
N GLN A 73 7.25 14.70 8.46
CA GLN A 73 7.38 14.82 7.01
C GLN A 73 7.75 16.25 6.60
N THR A 74 8.60 16.38 5.58
CA THR A 74 8.90 17.69 4.98
C THR A 74 7.70 18.22 4.19
N SER A 75 7.70 19.52 3.92
CA SER A 75 6.81 20.07 2.89
C SER A 75 7.18 19.54 1.51
N GLY A 76 6.23 19.56 0.57
CA GLY A 76 6.48 19.24 -0.84
C GLY A 76 5.58 18.15 -1.40
N GLY A 77 5.90 17.73 -2.63
CA GLY A 77 5.27 16.59 -3.28
C GLY A 77 5.45 15.29 -2.49
N LEU A 78 4.69 14.24 -2.83
CA LEU A 78 4.91 12.94 -2.22
C LEU A 78 6.31 12.41 -2.55
N ASP A 79 6.78 12.58 -3.78
CA ASP A 79 8.13 12.20 -4.20
C ASP A 79 9.23 12.88 -3.38
N GLU A 80 9.08 14.18 -3.09
CA GLU A 80 10.03 14.94 -2.27
C GLU A 80 10.04 14.46 -0.82
N ARG A 81 8.87 14.15 -0.26
CA ARG A 81 8.73 13.62 1.09
C ARG A 81 9.31 12.22 1.23
N LEU A 82 9.06 11.33 0.26
CA LEU A 82 9.67 10.01 0.23
C LEU A 82 11.19 10.10 0.05
N ALA A 83 11.66 10.99 -0.83
CA ALA A 83 13.09 11.23 -1.03
C ALA A 83 13.78 11.72 0.26
N ALA A 84 13.16 12.65 0.99
CA ALA A 84 13.70 13.16 2.25
C ALA A 84 13.83 12.07 3.33
N ILE A 85 12.95 11.07 3.35
CA ILE A 85 13.07 9.90 4.24
C ILE A 85 14.35 9.12 3.92
N PHE A 86 14.58 8.79 2.65
CA PHE A 86 15.76 8.03 2.25
C PHE A 86 17.05 8.84 2.41
N ASP A 87 17.02 10.15 2.19
CA ASP A 87 18.18 11.03 2.42
C ASP A 87 18.56 11.13 3.93
N HIS A 88 17.66 10.77 4.85
CA HIS A 88 17.89 10.80 6.29
C HIS A 88 18.50 9.51 6.86
N LEU A 89 18.58 8.44 6.08
CA LEU A 89 18.98 7.11 6.54
C LEU A 89 20.27 6.64 5.85
N ASP A 90 21.11 5.96 6.62
CA ASP A 90 22.43 5.47 6.21
C ASP A 90 22.55 3.94 6.23
N GLU A 91 21.44 3.26 6.50
CA GLU A 91 21.32 1.79 6.54
C GLU A 91 20.22 1.30 5.59
N PRO A 92 20.22 0.02 5.17
CA PRO A 92 19.16 -0.51 4.34
C PRO A 92 17.79 -0.17 4.89
N THR A 93 16.90 0.37 4.07
CA THR A 93 15.64 0.96 4.53
C THR A 93 14.49 0.36 3.77
N LEU A 94 13.48 -0.15 4.48
CA LEU A 94 12.17 -0.52 3.96
C LEU A 94 11.17 0.59 4.26
N LEU A 95 10.61 1.19 3.23
CA LEU A 95 9.49 2.12 3.29
C LEU A 95 8.19 1.38 3.02
N LEU A 96 7.16 1.63 3.84
CA LEU A 96 5.80 1.10 3.71
C LEU A 96 4.77 2.23 3.67
N GLY A 97 3.77 2.10 2.81
CA GLY A 97 2.56 2.94 2.83
C GLY A 97 1.58 2.54 3.95
N MET A 98 0.66 3.44 4.30
CA MET A 98 -0.32 3.23 5.37
C MET A 98 -1.61 2.50 4.94
N ASP A 99 -1.76 2.18 3.66
CA ASP A 99 -3.04 1.88 3.02
C ASP A 99 -3.22 0.41 2.59
N THR A 100 -2.34 -0.48 3.06
CA THR A 100 -2.29 -1.90 2.71
C THR A 100 -2.36 -2.83 3.94
N PRO A 101 -3.52 -2.92 4.62
CA PRO A 101 -3.65 -3.70 5.85
C PRO A 101 -3.52 -5.21 5.66
N GLN A 102 -3.57 -5.69 4.42
CA GLN A 102 -3.29 -7.08 4.05
C GLN A 102 -1.78 -7.40 3.99
N VAL A 103 -0.91 -6.44 4.25
CA VAL A 103 0.54 -6.70 4.42
C VAL A 103 0.76 -7.72 5.53
N SER A 104 1.75 -8.59 5.38
CA SER A 104 2.08 -9.62 6.37
C SER A 104 3.60 -9.70 6.58
N ALA A 105 4.00 -10.26 7.72
CA ALA A 105 5.41 -10.47 8.01
C ALA A 105 6.07 -11.42 6.99
N GLU A 106 5.32 -12.40 6.48
CA GLU A 106 5.79 -13.33 5.45
C GLU A 106 6.10 -12.62 4.13
N LEU A 107 5.23 -11.70 3.71
CA LEU A 107 5.45 -10.89 2.50
C LEU A 107 6.73 -10.05 2.59
N LEU A 108 7.05 -9.55 3.79
CA LEU A 108 8.19 -8.68 4.03
C LEU A 108 9.46 -9.43 4.45
N ALA A 109 9.36 -10.71 4.84
CA ALA A 109 10.49 -11.50 5.30
C ALA A 109 11.71 -11.49 4.35
N PRO A 110 11.56 -11.55 3.01
CA PRO A 110 12.70 -11.49 2.09
C PRO A 110 13.56 -10.23 2.22
N VAL A 111 12.97 -9.09 2.60
CA VAL A 111 13.67 -7.80 2.75
C VAL A 111 14.67 -7.84 3.93
N PHE A 112 14.42 -8.66 4.94
CA PHE A 112 15.25 -8.79 6.15
C PHE A 112 16.28 -9.91 6.07
N GLN A 113 16.42 -10.54 4.90
CA GLN A 113 17.46 -11.53 4.66
C GLN A 113 18.79 -10.83 4.36
N ASN A 114 19.46 -11.21 3.27
CA ASN A 114 20.78 -10.72 2.92
C ASN A 114 20.72 -9.85 1.66
N TRP A 115 21.48 -8.76 1.64
CA TRP A 115 21.51 -7.76 0.57
C TRP A 115 22.67 -7.99 -0.43
N ASN A 116 23.29 -9.18 -0.47
CA ASN A 116 24.47 -9.41 -1.33
C ASN A 116 24.16 -9.37 -2.83
N GLU A 117 22.99 -9.87 -3.24
CA GLU A 117 22.60 -10.02 -4.65
C GLU A 117 21.33 -9.21 -4.99
N THR A 118 21.01 -8.21 -4.17
CA THR A 118 19.82 -7.39 -4.34
C THR A 118 20.11 -6.00 -3.79
N ASP A 119 19.76 -4.99 -4.57
CA ASP A 119 19.96 -3.59 -4.22
C ASP A 119 18.65 -2.91 -3.84
N ALA A 120 17.53 -3.42 -4.37
CA ALA A 120 16.20 -2.91 -4.06
C ALA A 120 15.12 -4.00 -4.01
N TRP A 121 14.12 -3.81 -3.15
CA TRP A 121 12.86 -4.54 -3.20
C TRP A 121 11.73 -3.58 -3.53
N PHE A 122 10.84 -3.98 -4.44
CA PHE A 122 9.73 -3.14 -4.89
C PHE A 122 8.40 -3.88 -4.74
N GLY A 123 7.48 -3.30 -3.98
CA GLY A 123 6.12 -3.80 -3.80
C GLY A 123 5.12 -3.01 -4.65
N PRO A 124 4.72 -3.49 -5.83
CA PRO A 124 3.78 -2.78 -6.70
C PRO A 124 2.39 -2.73 -6.08
N ALA A 125 1.69 -1.60 -6.25
CA ALA A 125 0.27 -1.49 -5.93
C ALA A 125 -0.58 -1.72 -7.19
N ASN A 126 -1.74 -2.35 -7.03
CA ASN A 126 -2.63 -2.70 -8.14
C ASN A 126 -3.22 -1.47 -8.87
N ASP A 127 -3.18 -0.30 -8.26
CA ASP A 127 -3.61 0.97 -8.86
C ASP A 127 -2.53 1.61 -9.76
N GLY A 128 -1.34 0.99 -9.83
CA GLY A 128 -0.20 1.48 -10.59
C GLY A 128 0.84 2.24 -9.78
N GLY A 129 0.65 2.40 -8.47
CA GLY A 129 1.64 2.91 -7.54
C GLY A 129 2.56 1.83 -6.95
N PHE A 130 3.02 2.06 -5.72
CA PHE A 130 3.76 1.08 -4.92
C PHE A 130 3.43 1.22 -3.45
N TRP A 131 3.28 0.09 -2.76
CA TRP A 131 3.01 0.03 -1.32
C TRP A 131 4.29 -0.15 -0.49
N ALA A 132 5.36 -0.63 -1.12
CA ALA A 132 6.66 -0.79 -0.50
C ALA A 132 7.82 -0.46 -1.45
N LEU A 133 8.86 0.14 -0.89
CA LEU A 133 10.17 0.28 -1.52
C LEU A 133 11.24 0.02 -0.47
N ALA A 134 12.15 -0.91 -0.73
CA ALA A 134 13.33 -1.09 0.09
C ALA A 134 14.59 -0.83 -0.71
N LEU A 135 15.56 -0.12 -0.11
CA LEU A 135 16.84 0.19 -0.73
C LEU A 135 17.98 -0.25 0.18
N LYS A 136 18.97 -0.94 -0.38
CA LYS A 136 20.20 -1.32 0.31
C LYS A 136 20.99 -0.08 0.74
N ASN A 137 21.12 0.86 -0.18
CA ASN A 137 21.78 2.15 0.00
C ASN A 137 20.73 3.23 -0.23
N PRO A 138 20.08 3.75 0.83
CA PRO A 138 19.11 4.83 0.73
C PRO A 138 19.63 6.03 -0.06
N SER A 139 18.85 6.51 -1.01
CA SER A 139 19.10 7.77 -1.70
C SER A 139 17.81 8.36 -2.22
N GLY A 140 17.47 9.57 -1.80
CA GLY A 140 16.29 10.28 -2.27
C GLY A 140 16.35 10.65 -3.76
N ALA A 141 17.54 10.63 -4.37
CA ALA A 141 17.69 10.81 -5.82
C ALA A 141 16.93 9.74 -6.65
N LEU A 142 16.70 8.56 -6.07
CA LEU A 142 15.96 7.48 -6.72
C LEU A 142 14.43 7.70 -6.72
N LEU A 143 13.92 8.68 -5.96
CA LEU A 143 12.48 8.95 -5.85
C LEU A 143 12.09 10.35 -6.35
N ARG A 144 12.98 11.33 -6.20
CA ARG A 144 12.69 12.73 -6.54
C ARG A 144 12.35 12.89 -8.02
N GLY A 145 11.26 13.61 -8.30
CA GLY A 145 10.76 13.86 -9.66
C GLY A 145 10.01 12.69 -10.30
N ILE A 146 9.78 11.59 -9.57
CA ILE A 146 8.88 10.53 -10.05
C ILE A 146 7.44 11.05 -10.00
N PRO A 147 6.66 10.96 -11.10
CA PRO A 147 5.27 11.39 -11.09
C PRO A 147 4.44 10.57 -10.11
N MET A 148 3.83 11.22 -9.11
CA MET A 148 3.05 10.57 -8.05
C MET A 148 1.55 10.60 -8.32
N SER A 149 0.80 9.69 -7.68
CA SER A 149 -0.68 9.58 -7.78
C SER A 149 -1.19 9.30 -9.21
N ARG A 150 -0.43 8.52 -9.98
CA ARG A 150 -0.78 8.12 -11.34
C ARG A 150 -0.72 6.60 -11.47
N SER A 151 -1.47 6.07 -12.44
CA SER A 151 -1.48 4.63 -12.74
C SER A 151 -0.18 4.10 -13.36
N ASP A 152 0.77 4.99 -13.70
CA ASP A 152 2.10 4.65 -14.20
C ASP A 152 3.21 4.98 -13.19
N THR A 153 2.89 5.47 -11.97
CA THR A 153 3.88 5.87 -10.96
C THR A 153 4.89 4.76 -10.65
N GLY A 154 4.42 3.54 -10.45
CA GLY A 154 5.26 2.39 -10.16
C GLY A 154 6.15 1.98 -11.33
N ALA A 155 5.67 2.14 -12.57
CA ALA A 155 6.48 1.90 -13.77
C ALA A 155 7.63 2.91 -13.87
N HIS A 156 7.35 4.21 -13.66
CA HIS A 156 8.39 5.25 -13.60
C HIS A 156 9.40 4.99 -12.48
N GLN A 157 8.93 4.54 -11.32
CA GLN A 157 9.80 4.22 -10.19
C GLN A 157 10.71 3.03 -10.49
N LEU A 158 10.19 1.96 -11.10
CA LEU A 158 11.00 0.80 -11.52
C LEU A 158 12.02 1.16 -12.59
N GLU A 159 11.61 1.94 -13.60
CA GLU A 159 12.53 2.44 -14.63
C GLU A 159 13.67 3.26 -14.02
N ARG A 160 13.39 4.09 -13.01
CA ARG A 160 14.43 4.84 -12.30
C ARG A 160 15.43 3.95 -11.57
N LEU A 161 14.97 2.86 -10.94
CA LEU A 161 15.84 1.91 -10.27
C LEU A 161 16.71 1.14 -11.28
N ASP A 162 16.12 0.76 -12.42
CA ASP A 162 16.83 0.10 -13.53
C ASP A 162 17.89 1.01 -14.15
N GLN A 163 17.56 2.28 -14.44
CA GLN A 163 18.50 3.28 -14.95
C GLN A 163 19.66 3.57 -13.99
N ALA A 164 19.46 3.37 -12.69
CA ALA A 164 20.50 3.47 -11.68
C ALA A 164 21.37 2.19 -11.57
N GLY A 165 21.08 1.16 -12.38
CA GLY A 165 21.83 -0.11 -12.42
C GLY A 165 21.57 -1.02 -11.22
N LEU A 166 20.43 -0.86 -10.54
CA LEU A 166 20.13 -1.63 -9.32
C LEU A 166 19.53 -3.00 -9.66
N THR A 167 19.96 -4.03 -8.93
CA THR A 167 19.29 -5.33 -8.97
C THR A 167 18.00 -5.28 -8.14
N VAL A 168 16.85 -5.15 -8.82
CA VAL A 168 15.53 -5.04 -8.19
C VAL A 168 14.84 -6.40 -8.08
N ARG A 169 14.37 -6.73 -6.88
CA ARG A 169 13.46 -7.86 -6.64
C ARG A 169 12.04 -7.35 -6.39
N LEU A 170 11.04 -8.12 -6.80
CA LEU A 170 9.64 -7.77 -6.61
C LEU A 170 9.07 -8.47 -5.39
N LEU A 171 8.32 -7.72 -4.58
CA LEU A 171 7.37 -8.25 -3.62
C LEU A 171 6.03 -8.50 -4.34
N PRO A 172 5.11 -9.30 -3.77
CA PRO A 172 3.77 -9.46 -4.33
C PRO A 172 3.02 -8.13 -4.44
N ALA A 173 2.18 -8.03 -5.47
CA ALA A 173 1.33 -6.86 -5.65
C ALA A 173 0.23 -6.84 -4.59
N LEU A 174 0.00 -5.67 -3.97
CA LEU A 174 -1.08 -5.44 -3.02
C LEU A 174 -2.06 -4.38 -3.54
N THR A 175 -3.21 -4.26 -2.88
CA THR A 175 -4.27 -3.31 -3.22
C THR A 175 -4.30 -2.21 -2.16
N ASP A 176 -3.98 -0.99 -2.55
CA ASP A 176 -4.19 0.20 -1.73
C ASP A 176 -5.69 0.49 -1.64
N ILE A 177 -6.19 0.78 -0.44
CA ILE A 177 -7.63 1.03 -0.25
C ILE A 177 -7.95 2.48 -0.63
N ASP A 178 -8.37 2.77 -1.86
CA ASP A 178 -8.79 4.13 -2.24
C ASP A 178 -10.32 4.23 -2.42
N THR A 179 -10.95 3.13 -2.81
CA THR A 179 -12.39 3.03 -3.09
C THR A 179 -13.07 1.98 -2.22
N ILE A 180 -14.41 1.98 -2.24
CA ILE A 180 -15.21 0.95 -1.54
C ILE A 180 -14.97 -0.44 -2.12
N THR A 181 -14.74 -0.56 -3.43
CA THR A 181 -14.41 -1.82 -4.08
C THR A 181 -13.09 -2.38 -3.55
N ASP A 182 -12.09 -1.50 -3.35
CA ASP A 182 -10.82 -1.89 -2.74
C ASP A 182 -11.03 -2.35 -1.30
N ALA A 183 -11.80 -1.59 -0.52
CA ALA A 183 -12.13 -1.95 0.86
C ALA A 183 -12.82 -3.32 0.97
N GLN A 184 -13.76 -3.63 0.07
CA GLN A 184 -14.42 -4.93 0.00
C GLN A 184 -13.44 -6.06 -0.35
N THR A 185 -12.60 -5.82 -1.36
CA THR A 185 -11.59 -6.79 -1.82
C THR A 185 -10.60 -7.10 -0.71
N VAL A 186 -10.01 -6.06 -0.10
CA VAL A 186 -9.02 -6.20 0.97
C VAL A 186 -9.61 -6.84 2.22
N ALA A 187 -10.83 -6.46 2.63
CA ALA A 187 -11.49 -7.09 3.78
C ALA A 187 -11.78 -8.59 3.56
N SER A 188 -11.98 -9.00 2.31
CA SER A 188 -12.20 -10.42 1.97
C SER A 188 -10.91 -11.22 1.97
N ILE A 189 -9.80 -10.64 1.51
CA ILE A 189 -8.47 -11.28 1.47
C ILE A 189 -7.85 -11.36 2.86
N ALA A 190 -8.05 -10.34 3.70
CA ALA A 190 -7.46 -10.23 5.03
C ALA A 190 -8.52 -10.05 6.13
N PRO A 191 -9.42 -11.03 6.34
CA PRO A 191 -10.58 -10.90 7.24
C PRO A 191 -10.21 -10.81 8.73
N HIS A 192 -8.98 -11.15 9.09
CA HIS A 192 -8.46 -11.12 10.47
C HIS A 192 -8.00 -9.71 10.91
N THR A 193 -7.86 -8.78 9.97
CA THR A 193 -7.35 -7.42 10.20
C THR A 193 -8.31 -6.56 11.01
N ARG A 194 -7.77 -5.53 11.68
CA ARG A 194 -8.59 -4.48 12.32
C ARG A 194 -9.40 -3.75 11.27
N PHE A 195 -8.81 -3.49 10.10
CA PHE A 195 -9.47 -2.92 8.95
C PHE A 195 -10.72 -3.70 8.54
N ALA A 196 -10.63 -5.02 8.34
CA ALA A 196 -11.78 -5.83 7.94
C ALA A 196 -12.92 -5.79 8.97
N ARG A 197 -12.59 -5.82 10.28
CA ARG A 197 -13.58 -5.67 11.35
C ARG A 197 -14.24 -4.30 11.33
N ALA A 198 -13.47 -3.23 11.20
CA ALA A 198 -14.00 -1.87 11.10
C ALA A 198 -14.89 -1.71 9.85
N PHE A 199 -14.47 -2.26 8.71
CA PHE A 199 -15.22 -2.23 7.46
C PHE A 199 -16.58 -2.95 7.57
N ALA A 200 -16.62 -4.10 8.22
CA ALA A 200 -17.87 -4.80 8.50
C ALA A 200 -18.81 -3.94 9.38
N GLY A 201 -18.28 -3.28 10.41
CA GLY A 201 -19.06 -2.41 11.30
C GLY A 201 -19.65 -1.18 10.59
N VAL A 202 -18.88 -0.50 9.74
CA VAL A 202 -19.39 0.66 8.98
C VAL A 202 -20.43 0.23 7.94
N ARG A 203 -20.27 -0.96 7.33
CA ARG A 203 -21.28 -1.49 6.40
C ARG A 203 -22.59 -1.86 7.08
N ALA A 204 -22.52 -2.45 8.28
CA ALA A 204 -23.72 -2.81 9.05
C ALA A 204 -24.52 -1.56 9.45
N SER A 205 -23.85 -0.47 9.82
CA SER A 205 -24.49 0.81 10.17
C SER A 205 -25.01 1.61 8.95
N ALA A 206 -24.48 1.35 7.75
CA ALA A 206 -24.92 1.98 6.52
C ALA A 206 -26.12 1.28 5.83
N GLN A 207 -26.45 0.04 6.21
CA GLN A 207 -27.66 -0.62 5.69
C GLN A 207 -28.90 -0.06 6.38
N PRO A 208 -29.92 0.43 5.65
CA PRO A 208 -31.18 0.87 6.24
C PRO A 208 -31.98 -0.36 6.70
N GLY A 209 -31.65 -0.86 7.89
CA GLY A 209 -32.19 -2.10 8.44
C GLY A 209 -32.45 -2.03 9.93
N ASP A 210 -32.92 -0.89 10.45
CA ASP A 210 -33.59 -0.82 11.78
C ASP A 210 -34.42 0.46 12.01
N ALA A 211 -34.69 1.25 10.97
CA ALA A 211 -35.63 2.38 11.06
C ALA A 211 -37.11 1.94 10.97
N ASN A 212 -37.39 0.67 10.65
CA ASN A 212 -38.75 0.18 10.42
C ASN A 212 -39.37 -0.58 11.62
N GLN A 213 -38.67 -0.70 12.76
CA GLN A 213 -39.25 -1.26 13.98
C GLN A 213 -39.87 -0.19 14.90
N LEU A 214 -39.49 1.08 14.74
CA LEU A 214 -40.11 2.22 15.45
C LEU A 214 -41.27 2.86 14.68
N ALA A 215 -41.50 2.47 13.42
CA ALA A 215 -42.59 2.99 12.59
C ALA A 215 -43.88 2.14 12.68
N THR A 216 -43.80 0.89 13.15
CA THR A 216 -44.94 -0.03 13.22
C THR A 216 -45.86 0.23 14.42
N GLU A 217 -45.40 0.95 15.45
CA GLU A 217 -46.23 1.39 16.58
C GLU A 217 -46.94 2.73 16.33
N ARG A 218 -46.64 3.44 15.23
CA ARG A 218 -47.22 4.76 14.91
C ARG A 218 -48.12 4.79 13.67
N ARG A 219 -48.40 3.64 13.05
CA ARG A 219 -49.27 3.53 11.85
C ARG A 219 -50.58 2.76 12.12
N SER A 220 -51.20 2.99 13.27
CA SER A 220 -52.57 2.54 13.56
C SER A 220 -53.57 3.69 13.58
N THR A 221 -53.32 4.76 12.83
CA THR A 221 -54.34 5.76 12.50
C THR A 221 -54.08 6.32 11.09
N ASP A 222 -55.09 6.14 10.25
CA ASP A 222 -55.37 6.81 8.97
C ASP A 222 -54.76 6.35 7.65
N ARG A 223 -55.69 6.07 6.72
CA ARG A 223 -55.57 5.79 5.29
C ARG A 223 -56.72 6.56 4.58
N PRO A 224 -56.70 6.76 3.24
CA PRO A 224 -56.28 7.94 2.49
C PRO A 224 -57.45 8.49 1.61
N PRO A 225 -57.25 9.33 0.55
CA PRO A 225 -56.84 8.86 -0.82
C PRO A 225 -55.91 9.84 -1.59
N ALA A 226 -54.91 9.39 -2.37
CA ALA A 226 -54.85 8.98 -3.80
C ALA A 226 -54.79 10.13 -4.85
N ASP A 227 -53.66 10.25 -5.57
CA ASP A 227 -53.55 10.29 -7.06
C ASP A 227 -52.17 10.78 -7.58
N GLY A 228 -51.70 10.22 -8.72
CA GLY A 228 -50.81 10.93 -9.66
C GLY A 228 -49.48 10.28 -10.16
N ARG A 229 -49.56 9.54 -11.26
CA ARG A 229 -48.58 9.20 -12.35
C ARG A 229 -47.21 9.95 -12.36
N ALA A 230 -46.03 9.30 -12.42
CA ALA A 230 -45.29 8.58 -13.50
C ALA A 230 -44.27 9.43 -14.31
N ALA A 231 -42.99 9.02 -14.37
CA ALA A 231 -42.13 8.92 -15.58
C ALA A 231 -40.63 8.61 -15.26
N ALA A 232 -40.05 7.72 -16.06
CA ALA A 232 -38.62 7.34 -16.18
C ALA A 232 -37.82 8.42 -16.97
N THR A 233 -36.48 8.48 -17.08
CA THR A 233 -35.44 7.57 -17.61
C THR A 233 -34.07 8.26 -17.42
N GLY A 234 -32.95 7.58 -17.16
CA GLY A 234 -31.97 7.26 -18.21
C GLY A 234 -30.52 7.39 -17.71
N ALA A 235 -29.73 6.33 -17.89
CA ALA A 235 -28.30 6.23 -17.54
C ALA A 235 -27.40 6.52 -18.76
N PRO A 236 -26.09 6.72 -18.58
CA PRO A 236 -25.12 6.36 -19.60
C PRO A 236 -24.04 5.38 -19.11
N ASP A 237 -23.60 4.58 -20.09
CA ASP A 237 -22.68 3.45 -20.05
C ASP A 237 -21.27 3.76 -19.52
N LEU A 238 -20.71 2.77 -18.80
CA LEU A 238 -19.29 2.65 -18.47
C LEU A 238 -18.64 1.64 -19.42
N HIS A 239 -17.60 2.08 -20.15
CA HIS A 239 -16.71 1.19 -20.90
C HIS A 239 -15.70 0.50 -19.96
N PRO A 240 -15.41 -0.81 -20.12
CA PRO A 240 -14.35 -1.48 -19.37
C PRO A 240 -12.97 -1.21 -19.97
N VAL A 241 -12.00 -0.86 -19.11
CA VAL A 241 -10.56 -0.85 -19.42
C VAL A 241 -9.99 -2.25 -19.15
N ALA A 242 -9.18 -2.74 -20.08
CA ALA A 242 -8.60 -4.08 -20.06
C ALA A 242 -7.59 -4.29 -18.91
N PRO A 243 -7.53 -5.50 -18.30
CA PRO A 243 -6.48 -5.85 -17.34
C PRO A 243 -5.12 -6.02 -18.04
N TYR A 244 -4.04 -5.64 -17.35
CA TYR A 244 -2.68 -6.05 -17.70
C TYR A 244 -2.58 -7.59 -17.69
N PRO A 245 -1.79 -8.21 -18.59
CA PRO A 245 -1.68 -9.65 -18.68
C PRO A 245 -1.00 -10.22 -17.42
N ALA A 246 -1.73 -11.05 -16.70
CA ALA A 246 -1.16 -12.01 -15.78
C ALA A 246 -0.56 -13.14 -16.60
N ASP A 247 0.75 -13.14 -16.83
CA ASP A 247 1.51 -14.33 -17.22
C ASP A 247 3.02 -14.05 -17.15
N LEU A 248 3.62 -14.32 -15.99
CA LEU A 248 5.01 -14.77 -15.86
C LEU A 248 5.14 -15.53 -14.52
N HIS A 249 4.51 -16.70 -14.44
CA HIS A 249 4.92 -17.77 -13.54
C HIS A 249 4.99 -19.07 -14.32
N SER A 250 6.20 -19.39 -14.78
CA SER A 250 6.73 -20.76 -14.89
C SER A 250 8.13 -20.68 -15.49
N ALA A 251 9.14 -20.73 -14.63
CA ALA A 251 10.42 -21.33 -15.00
C ALA A 251 10.98 -22.01 -13.76
N ASP A 252 10.99 -23.33 -13.85
CA ASP A 252 11.35 -24.29 -12.82
C ASP A 252 12.77 -24.10 -12.29
N LEU A 253 12.90 -24.34 -10.99
CA LEU A 253 14.15 -24.64 -10.31
C LEU A 253 14.61 -26.06 -10.71
N HIS A 254 15.79 -26.19 -11.32
CA HIS A 254 16.72 -27.30 -11.03
C HIS A 254 18.16 -27.03 -11.51
N PRO A 255 19.19 -27.71 -10.95
CA PRO A 255 20.50 -27.13 -10.70
C PRO A 255 21.66 -27.82 -11.46
N ALA A 256 22.85 -27.26 -11.25
CA ALA A 256 24.19 -27.80 -11.48
C ALA A 256 24.75 -27.72 -12.91
N ALA A 257 25.87 -27.00 -13.09
CA ALA A 257 27.22 -27.59 -13.00
C ALA A 257 28.31 -26.62 -13.52
N THR A 258 29.27 -26.38 -12.66
CA THR A 258 30.72 -26.19 -12.88
C THR A 258 31.21 -26.03 -14.33
N ARG A 259 31.93 -24.93 -14.62
CA ARG A 259 33.18 -24.99 -15.38
C ARG A 259 34.09 -23.80 -15.04
N ALA A 260 35.15 -24.12 -14.31
CA ALA A 260 36.39 -23.36 -14.24
C ALA A 260 37.38 -23.94 -15.27
N ALA A 261 38.36 -23.10 -15.64
CA ALA A 261 39.57 -23.37 -16.41
C ALA A 261 39.41 -23.54 -17.95
N ASP A 262 39.87 -22.52 -18.68
CA ASP A 262 41.03 -22.67 -19.58
C ASP A 262 41.36 -21.32 -20.26
N LEU A 263 42.50 -20.72 -19.88
CA LEU A 263 43.33 -19.90 -20.77
C LEU A 263 44.74 -19.81 -20.18
N LEU A 264 45.52 -20.85 -20.52
CA LEU A 264 46.96 -20.92 -20.36
C LEU A 264 47.66 -19.98 -21.36
N THR A 265 48.44 -19.06 -20.79
CA THR A 265 49.86 -18.82 -21.07
C THR A 265 50.38 -19.17 -22.47
N LEU A 266 50.56 -18.15 -23.31
CA LEU A 266 51.52 -18.17 -24.42
C LEU A 266 52.91 -17.82 -23.89
N THR A 267 53.76 -18.84 -23.77
CA THR A 267 55.22 -18.70 -23.64
C THR A 267 55.83 -18.53 -25.02
N GLY A 268 56.84 -17.67 -25.12
CA GLY A 268 57.53 -17.36 -26.35
C GLY A 268 58.55 -18.40 -26.80
N THR A 269 59.14 -18.13 -27.96
CA THR A 269 60.41 -18.68 -28.40
C THR A 269 61.13 -17.69 -29.31
N ARG A 270 62.38 -17.36 -28.90
CA ARG A 270 63.62 -17.17 -29.69
C ARG A 270 63.60 -16.05 -30.75
N SER A 271 64.61 -15.17 -30.86
CA SER A 271 66.04 -15.31 -30.59
C SER A 271 66.69 -13.95 -30.33
#